data_AF-A0A257NC61-F1
#
_entry.id   AF-A0A257NC61-F1
#
_cell.length_a   1.000
_cell.length_b   1.000
_cell.length_c   1.000
_cell.angle_alpha   90.00
_cell.angle_beta   90.00
_cell.angle_gamma   90.00
#
_symmetry.space_group_name_H-M   'P 1'
#
loop_
_entity.id
_entity.type
_entity.pdbx_description
1 polymer ?
#
loop_
_entity_poly.entity_id
_entity_poly.type
_entity_poly.pdbx_seq_one_letter_code
_entity_poly.pdbx_strand_id
1 'polypeptide(L)'
;MKAQQVAVLTYHKYPGDDWSETEFSEHTLTLPTGETAQAKLAERGVCLSNNLWVREIRKLTEGGHQTAILATDYQADLTLIGAKMFARWCQENYFKYMREHYGLDKLADYSVETITEPTQVVNPVYRDLDGKVRAQVGKLGRMLANFGAMHFEGTLDDEKISPFMQQKAELNEAIEQQKNAVAMLKKTRKETPHHIDVNDLPEDQKFKRLSTQSKHLVDTIKMTAYRAETAMANSLRKYMSHPDEVRTLLCALYKTEADLLPDLETQTLTIRLHHLANVMSDNVIEKLCTQLNATETRFPRTNLRMVFKVGSI
;
A
#
# COMPACT_ATOMS: atom_id res chain seq x y z
N MET A 1 -8.62 -24.75 -4.27
CA MET A 1 -9.57 -23.67 -3.88
C MET A 1 -10.89 -24.23 -3.35
N LYS A 2 -11.84 -24.70 -4.17
CA LYS A 2 -13.13 -25.24 -3.66
C LYS A 2 -12.98 -26.41 -2.66
N ALA A 3 -12.14 -27.40 -2.97
CA ALA A 3 -11.85 -28.52 -2.07
C ALA A 3 -11.14 -28.11 -0.77
N GLN A 4 -10.48 -26.94 -0.76
CA GLN A 4 -9.79 -26.39 0.40
C GLN A 4 -10.65 -25.35 1.14
N GLN A 5 -11.89 -25.12 0.69
CA GLN A 5 -12.81 -24.13 1.24
C GLN A 5 -12.23 -22.70 1.29
N VAL A 6 -11.36 -22.37 0.32
CA VAL A 6 -10.79 -21.03 0.20
C VAL A 6 -11.49 -20.26 -0.91
N ALA A 7 -12.08 -19.13 -0.55
CA ALA A 7 -12.60 -18.14 -1.50
C ALA A 7 -11.60 -17.01 -1.73
N VAL A 8 -11.63 -16.44 -2.93
CA VAL A 8 -10.79 -15.33 -3.37
C VAL A 8 -11.68 -14.15 -3.65
N LEU A 9 -11.19 -12.97 -3.26
CA LEU A 9 -11.84 -11.70 -3.46
C LEU A 9 -10.78 -10.70 -3.94
N THR A 10 -11.02 -10.07 -5.09
CA THR A 10 -10.04 -9.15 -5.70
C THR A 10 -10.71 -8.01 -6.45
N TYR A 11 -10.02 -6.88 -6.53
CA TYR A 11 -10.39 -5.77 -7.41
C TYR A 11 -10.19 -6.19 -8.88
N HIS A 12 -11.17 -5.88 -9.73
CA HIS A 12 -11.11 -6.08 -11.17
C HIS A 12 -10.66 -4.78 -11.84
N LYS A 13 -9.37 -4.70 -12.20
CA LYS A 13 -8.77 -3.46 -12.74
C LYS A 13 -9.29 -3.07 -14.13
N TYR A 14 -9.70 -4.05 -14.94
CA TYR A 14 -10.15 -3.84 -16.32
C TYR A 14 -11.45 -4.61 -16.60
N PRO A 15 -12.58 -4.16 -16.03
CA PRO A 15 -13.84 -4.92 -16.05
C PRO A 15 -14.62 -4.84 -17.36
N GLY A 16 -14.08 -4.18 -18.39
CA GLY A 16 -14.79 -3.89 -19.63
C GLY A 16 -15.76 -2.71 -19.46
N ASP A 17 -16.81 -2.70 -20.27
CA ASP A 17 -17.78 -1.60 -20.32
C ASP A 17 -18.59 -1.49 -19.02
N ASP A 18 -19.04 -0.27 -18.72
CA ASP A 18 -19.92 0.03 -17.60
C ASP A 18 -21.30 -0.64 -17.79
N TRP A 19 -21.87 -1.14 -16.69
CA TRP A 19 -23.22 -1.71 -16.67
C TRP A 19 -24.27 -0.60 -16.61
N SER A 20 -25.52 -0.91 -16.94
CA SER A 20 -26.57 0.10 -16.83
C SER A 20 -26.78 0.51 -15.38
N GLU A 21 -26.94 1.80 -15.09
CA GLU A 21 -27.23 2.29 -13.73
C GLU A 21 -28.51 1.68 -13.14
N THR A 22 -29.45 1.28 -14.00
CA THR A 22 -30.71 0.61 -13.60
C THR A 22 -30.51 -0.77 -12.99
N GLU A 23 -29.33 -1.37 -13.16
CA GLU A 23 -29.00 -2.68 -12.58
C GLU A 23 -28.56 -2.57 -11.12
N PHE A 24 -28.27 -1.36 -10.64
CA PHE A 24 -27.77 -1.14 -9.29
C PHE A 24 -28.91 -0.84 -8.32
N SER A 25 -28.97 -1.60 -7.24
CA SER A 25 -29.90 -1.37 -6.12
C SER A 25 -29.17 -0.81 -4.91
N GLU A 26 -29.87 -0.04 -4.08
CA GLU A 26 -29.32 0.43 -2.81
C GLU A 26 -29.26 -0.72 -1.79
N HIS A 27 -28.09 -0.88 -1.19
CA HIS A 27 -27.83 -1.86 -0.15
C HIS A 27 -27.18 -1.18 1.06
N THR A 28 -27.60 -1.61 2.24
CA THR A 28 -26.93 -1.26 3.50
C THR A 28 -25.86 -2.28 3.81
N LEU A 29 -24.62 -1.81 3.92
CA LEU A 29 -23.44 -2.60 4.21
C LEU A 29 -23.03 -2.43 5.66
N THR A 30 -22.73 -3.53 6.34
CA THR A 30 -22.08 -3.48 7.67
C THR A 30 -20.59 -3.67 7.50
N LEU A 31 -19.80 -2.62 7.73
CA LEU A 31 -18.35 -2.67 7.68
C LEU A 31 -17.79 -3.52 8.83
N PRO A 32 -16.56 -4.05 8.72
CA PRO A 32 -15.92 -4.80 9.81
C PRO A 32 -15.77 -4.02 11.12
N THR A 33 -15.85 -2.69 11.06
CA THR A 33 -15.84 -1.79 12.23
C THR A 33 -17.20 -1.70 12.94
N GLY A 34 -18.26 -2.30 12.38
CA GLY A 34 -19.63 -2.23 12.87
C GLY A 34 -20.45 -1.06 12.33
N GLU A 35 -19.80 -0.12 11.63
CA GLU A 35 -20.46 1.00 10.98
C GLU A 35 -21.29 0.53 9.77
N THR A 36 -22.43 1.17 9.54
CA THR A 36 -23.25 0.92 8.35
C THR A 36 -23.02 1.98 7.28
N ALA A 37 -23.00 1.56 6.01
CA ALA A 37 -22.83 2.44 4.86
C ALA A 37 -23.84 2.06 3.76
N GLN A 38 -24.46 3.06 3.12
CA GLN A 38 -25.28 2.83 1.94
C GLN A 38 -24.39 2.75 0.69
N ALA A 39 -24.66 1.78 -0.17
CA ALA A 39 -23.98 1.63 -1.44
C ALA A 39 -24.92 1.10 -2.51
N LYS A 40 -24.80 1.61 -3.74
CA LYS A 40 -25.47 1.05 -4.91
C LYS A 40 -24.63 -0.09 -5.48
N LEU A 41 -25.16 -1.31 -5.44
CA LEU A 41 -24.45 -2.51 -5.88
C LEU A 41 -25.24 -3.28 -6.94
N ALA A 42 -24.50 -3.94 -7.82
CA ALA A 42 -25.03 -4.88 -8.81
C ALA A 42 -24.13 -6.11 -8.86
N GLU A 43 -24.68 -7.24 -9.29
CA GLU A 43 -23.94 -8.50 -9.39
C GLU A 43 -24.26 -9.21 -10.72
N ARG A 44 -23.22 -9.78 -11.35
CA ARG A 44 -23.34 -10.69 -12.49
C ARG A 44 -22.40 -11.89 -12.34
N GLY A 45 -22.73 -13.00 -13.01
CA GLY A 45 -21.77 -14.07 -13.25
C GLY A 45 -20.89 -13.76 -14.45
N VAL A 46 -19.58 -13.94 -14.33
CA VAL A 46 -18.60 -13.71 -15.40
C VAL A 46 -17.72 -14.95 -15.56
N CYS A 47 -17.51 -15.37 -16.81
CA CYS A 47 -16.58 -16.45 -17.13
C CYS A 47 -15.22 -15.86 -17.54
N LEU A 48 -14.17 -16.21 -16.81
CA LEU A 48 -12.80 -15.81 -17.13
C LEU A 48 -12.26 -16.61 -18.32
N SER A 49 -11.17 -16.15 -18.95
CA SER A 49 -10.55 -16.78 -20.12
C SER A 49 -10.09 -18.22 -19.92
N ASN A 50 -9.90 -18.64 -18.66
CA ASN A 50 -9.57 -20.01 -18.28
C ASN A 50 -10.82 -20.88 -17.97
N ASN A 51 -12.01 -20.45 -18.42
CA ASN A 51 -13.31 -21.08 -18.17
C ASN A 51 -13.75 -21.11 -16.70
N LEU A 52 -13.12 -20.31 -15.83
CA LEU A 52 -13.55 -20.18 -14.45
C LEU A 52 -14.70 -19.17 -14.35
N TRP A 53 -15.88 -19.66 -13.98
CA TRP A 53 -17.01 -18.80 -13.61
C TRP A 53 -16.76 -18.16 -12.25
N VAL A 54 -16.92 -16.85 -12.15
CA VAL A 54 -16.80 -16.08 -10.91
C VAL A 54 -17.98 -15.11 -10.81
N ARG A 55 -18.19 -14.54 -9.63
CA ARG A 55 -19.13 -13.44 -9.44
C ARG A 55 -18.38 -12.13 -9.68
N GLU A 56 -18.93 -11.25 -10.48
CA GLU A 56 -18.52 -9.86 -10.57
C GLU A 56 -19.54 -9.01 -9.83
N ILE A 57 -19.08 -8.26 -8.84
CA ILE A 57 -19.90 -7.31 -8.09
C ILE A 57 -19.38 -5.92 -8.40
N ARG A 58 -20.26 -4.99 -8.75
CA ARG A 58 -19.90 -3.60 -9.03
C ARG A 58 -20.52 -2.67 -8.02
N LYS A 59 -19.75 -1.65 -7.62
CA LYS A 59 -20.22 -0.49 -6.86
C LYS A 59 -20.37 0.70 -7.78
N LEU A 60 -21.55 1.31 -7.82
CA LEU A 60 -21.79 2.57 -8.50
C LEU A 60 -21.56 3.75 -7.55
N THR A 61 -20.81 4.76 -8.00
CA THR A 61 -20.64 6.03 -7.30
C THR A 61 -21.63 7.07 -7.83
N GLU A 62 -21.85 8.17 -7.10
CA GLU A 62 -22.72 9.27 -7.55
C GLU A 62 -22.24 9.92 -8.86
N GLY A 63 -20.93 9.87 -9.12
CA GLY A 63 -20.33 10.36 -10.38
C GLY A 63 -20.38 9.36 -11.54
N GLY A 64 -21.14 8.27 -11.43
CA GLY A 64 -21.30 7.26 -12.48
C GLY A 64 -20.17 6.22 -12.58
N HIS A 65 -19.04 6.44 -11.89
CA HIS A 65 -17.92 5.48 -11.90
C HIS A 65 -18.30 4.16 -11.24
N GLN A 66 -17.96 3.04 -11.89
CA GLN A 66 -18.19 1.68 -11.40
C GLN A 66 -16.88 1.01 -10.96
N THR A 67 -16.85 0.57 -9.70
CA THR A 67 -15.73 -0.21 -9.18
C THR A 67 -16.09 -1.69 -9.15
N ALA A 68 -15.35 -2.51 -9.90
CA ALA A 68 -15.63 -3.93 -10.07
C ALA A 68 -14.78 -4.83 -9.15
N ILE A 69 -15.41 -5.89 -8.67
CA ILE A 69 -14.86 -6.86 -7.71
C ILE A 69 -15.15 -8.26 -8.24
N LEU A 70 -14.13 -9.12 -8.30
CA LEU A 70 -14.30 -10.54 -8.60
C LEU A 70 -14.27 -11.36 -7.32
N ALA A 71 -15.23 -12.29 -7.19
CA ALA A 71 -15.35 -13.19 -6.06
C ALA A 71 -15.54 -14.65 -6.51
N THR A 72 -14.83 -15.56 -5.86
CA THR A 72 -15.07 -17.02 -5.95
C THR A 72 -15.87 -17.55 -4.75
N ASP A 73 -16.37 -16.66 -3.90
CA ASP A 73 -17.36 -16.98 -2.88
C ASP A 73 -18.76 -16.94 -3.50
N TYR A 74 -19.35 -18.11 -3.75
CA TYR A 74 -20.68 -18.21 -4.37
C TYR A 74 -21.83 -18.26 -3.35
N GLN A 75 -21.54 -18.19 -2.06
CA GLN A 75 -22.53 -18.38 -1.00
C GLN A 75 -22.79 -17.09 -0.22
N ALA A 76 -21.74 -16.29 0.02
CA ALA A 76 -21.89 -15.05 0.76
C ALA A 76 -22.81 -14.06 0.06
N ASP A 77 -23.58 -13.31 0.86
CA ASP A 77 -24.38 -12.21 0.36
C ASP A 77 -23.48 -11.13 -0.28
N LEU A 78 -23.98 -10.47 -1.33
CA LEU A 78 -23.25 -9.44 -2.05
C LEU A 78 -22.83 -8.29 -1.12
N THR A 79 -23.62 -7.99 -0.08
CA THR A 79 -23.32 -6.94 0.90
C THR A 79 -22.11 -7.29 1.74
N LEU A 80 -21.95 -8.56 2.14
CA LEU A 80 -20.78 -9.02 2.88
C LEU A 80 -19.52 -8.90 2.02
N ILE A 81 -19.61 -9.27 0.74
CA ILE A 81 -18.50 -9.18 -0.20
C ILE A 81 -18.10 -7.71 -0.43
N GLY A 82 -19.08 -6.85 -0.69
CA GLY A 82 -18.88 -5.41 -0.84
C GLY A 82 -18.25 -4.79 0.40
N ALA A 83 -18.77 -5.08 1.59
CA ALA A 83 -18.26 -4.57 2.86
C ALA A 83 -16.79 -4.96 3.10
N LYS A 84 -16.42 -6.23 2.82
CA LYS A 84 -15.03 -6.70 2.96
C LYS A 84 -14.07 -5.98 2.01
N MET A 85 -14.46 -5.78 0.75
CA MET A 85 -13.61 -5.04 -0.20
C MET A 85 -13.50 -3.56 0.16
N PHE A 86 -14.59 -2.92 0.58
CA PHE A 86 -14.56 -1.51 0.94
C PHE A 86 -13.70 -1.26 2.18
N ALA A 87 -13.76 -2.16 3.16
CA ALA A 87 -12.88 -2.13 4.31
C ALA A 87 -11.40 -2.26 3.93
N ARG A 88 -11.07 -3.07 2.91
CA ARG A 88 -9.70 -3.17 2.39
C ARG A 88 -9.23 -1.85 1.78
N TRP A 89 -10.06 -1.18 0.99
CA TRP A 89 -9.71 0.15 0.45
C TRP A 89 -9.60 1.21 1.55
N CYS A 90 -10.40 1.11 2.62
CA CYS A 90 -10.20 1.95 3.80
C CYS A 90 -8.80 1.75 4.43
N GLN A 91 -8.26 0.53 4.44
CA GLN A 91 -6.88 0.28 4.89
C GLN A 91 -5.84 0.93 3.97
N GLU A 92 -6.03 0.84 2.66
CA GLU A 92 -5.12 1.50 1.70
C GLU A 92 -5.13 3.02 1.87
N ASN A 93 -6.32 3.61 2.06
CA ASN A 93 -6.48 5.02 2.36
C ASN A 93 -5.83 5.39 3.70
N TYR A 94 -5.97 4.55 4.73
CA TYR A 94 -5.26 4.71 6.00
C TYR A 94 -3.73 4.74 5.80
N PHE A 95 -3.15 3.78 5.09
CA PHE A 95 -1.70 3.75 4.87
C PHE A 95 -1.19 4.92 4.03
N LYS A 96 -1.96 5.35 3.03
CA LYS A 96 -1.64 6.56 2.25
C LYS A 96 -1.61 7.78 3.18
N TYR A 97 -2.71 8.01 3.90
CA TYR A 97 -2.88 9.16 4.78
C TYR A 97 -1.85 9.20 5.92
N MET A 98 -1.61 8.06 6.56
CA MET A 98 -0.64 7.94 7.66
C MET A 98 0.81 8.15 7.23
N ARG A 99 1.17 7.77 6.00
CA ARG A 99 2.50 8.09 5.46
C ARG A 99 2.63 9.59 5.19
N GLU A 100 1.61 10.17 4.56
CA GLU A 100 1.60 11.58 4.18
C GLU A 100 1.61 12.54 5.38
N HIS A 101 0.74 12.32 6.38
CA HIS A 101 0.52 13.27 7.47
C HIS A 101 1.16 12.86 8.80
N TYR A 102 1.35 11.56 9.05
CA TYR A 102 1.90 11.04 10.30
C TYR A 102 3.31 10.45 10.16
N GLY A 103 3.85 10.35 8.94
CA GLY A 103 5.16 9.76 8.68
C GLY A 103 5.27 8.33 9.22
N LEU A 104 4.27 7.48 8.96
CA LEU A 104 4.24 6.08 9.42
C LEU A 104 5.44 5.26 8.93
N ASP A 105 5.97 5.61 7.78
CA ASP A 105 7.14 4.99 7.13
C ASP A 105 8.48 5.63 7.51
N LYS A 106 8.47 6.70 8.33
CA LYS A 106 9.70 7.33 8.82
C LYS A 106 10.32 6.52 9.95
N LEU A 107 11.65 6.57 10.03
CA LEU A 107 12.41 6.04 11.17
C LEU A 107 12.03 6.78 12.45
N ALA A 108 11.79 6.03 13.52
CA ALA A 108 11.56 6.60 14.84
C ALA A 108 12.90 6.94 15.52
N ASP A 109 13.89 6.06 15.37
CA ASP A 109 15.27 6.26 15.78
C ASP A 109 16.22 5.46 14.87
N TYR A 110 17.52 5.52 15.16
CA TYR A 110 18.57 4.77 14.47
C TYR A 110 19.12 3.62 15.33
N SER A 111 18.42 3.24 16.40
CA SER A 111 18.85 2.18 17.29
C SER A 111 18.82 0.85 16.55
N VAL A 112 19.79 -0.01 16.79
CA VAL A 112 19.91 -1.33 16.15
C VAL A 112 20.00 -2.44 17.18
N GLU A 113 19.46 -3.61 16.85
CA GLU A 113 19.48 -4.80 17.68
C GLU A 113 19.91 -6.03 16.89
N THR A 114 20.53 -6.99 17.59
CA THR A 114 20.93 -8.26 17.01
C THR A 114 19.68 -9.09 16.70
N ILE A 115 19.68 -9.75 15.55
CA ILE A 115 18.60 -10.65 15.16
C ILE A 115 18.83 -11.99 15.88
N THR A 116 18.06 -12.25 16.93
CA THR A 116 18.17 -13.50 17.72
C THR A 116 17.20 -14.57 17.28
N GLU A 117 16.13 -14.19 16.58
CA GLU A 117 15.11 -15.11 16.08
C GLU A 117 15.60 -15.78 14.78
N PRO A 118 15.27 -17.07 14.55
CA PRO A 118 15.67 -17.80 13.35
C PRO A 118 14.96 -17.20 12.13
N THR A 119 15.59 -16.19 11.55
CA THR A 119 15.04 -15.39 10.44
C THR A 119 15.69 -15.87 9.17
N GLN A 120 14.88 -16.27 8.19
CA GLN A 120 15.37 -16.73 6.90
C GLN A 120 15.69 -15.53 6.00
N VAL A 121 16.92 -15.48 5.50
CA VAL A 121 17.42 -14.45 4.58
C VAL A 121 17.96 -15.07 3.32
N VAL A 122 17.97 -14.30 2.23
CA VAL A 122 18.52 -14.76 0.95
C VAL A 122 19.99 -15.06 1.14
N ASN A 123 20.40 -16.28 0.79
CA ASN A 123 21.78 -16.71 0.88
C ASN A 123 22.67 -15.82 -0.02
N PRO A 124 23.69 -15.13 0.51
CA PRO A 124 24.56 -14.29 -0.30
C PRO A 124 25.24 -15.03 -1.45
N VAL A 125 25.62 -16.30 -1.24
CA VAL A 125 26.21 -17.15 -2.27
C VAL A 125 25.22 -17.39 -3.40
N TYR A 126 23.95 -17.66 -3.06
CA TYR A 126 22.89 -17.81 -4.05
C TYR A 126 22.67 -16.49 -4.82
N ARG A 127 22.62 -15.35 -4.12
CA ARG A 127 22.45 -14.02 -4.72
C ARG A 127 23.57 -13.71 -5.72
N ASP A 128 24.81 -14.00 -5.37
CA ASP A 128 25.97 -13.79 -6.24
C ASP A 128 25.93 -14.71 -7.47
N LEU A 129 25.58 -15.98 -7.28
CA LEU A 129 25.39 -16.93 -8.38
C LEU A 129 24.25 -16.49 -9.31
N ASP A 130 23.14 -16.00 -8.77
CA ASP A 130 22.02 -15.48 -9.57
C ASP A 130 22.44 -14.25 -10.38
N GLY A 131 23.20 -13.34 -9.77
CA GLY A 131 23.81 -12.20 -10.46
C GLY A 131 24.72 -12.63 -11.62
N LYS A 132 25.60 -13.62 -11.39
CA LYS A 132 26.46 -14.21 -12.43
C LYS A 132 25.65 -14.85 -13.56
N VAL A 133 24.61 -15.63 -13.23
CA VAL A 133 23.72 -16.24 -14.23
C VAL A 133 23.06 -15.17 -15.08
N ARG A 134 22.47 -14.12 -14.48
CA ARG A 134 21.82 -13.01 -15.22
C ARG A 134 22.82 -12.32 -16.16
N ALA A 135 24.02 -12.02 -15.68
CA ALA A 135 25.06 -11.39 -16.49
C ALA A 135 25.46 -12.26 -17.70
N GLN A 136 25.69 -13.56 -17.50
CA GLN A 136 26.11 -14.47 -18.57
C GLN A 136 24.97 -14.79 -19.56
N VAL A 137 23.73 -14.88 -19.08
CA VAL A 137 22.54 -14.99 -19.95
C VAL A 137 22.36 -13.71 -20.79
N GLY A 138 22.57 -12.54 -20.20
CA GLY A 138 22.56 -11.28 -20.93
C GLY A 138 23.62 -11.22 -22.04
N LYS A 139 24.84 -11.69 -21.77
CA LYS A 139 25.89 -11.82 -22.80
C LYS A 139 25.49 -12.79 -23.91
N LEU A 140 24.98 -13.97 -23.54
CA LEU A 140 24.50 -14.97 -24.51
C LEU A 140 23.39 -14.40 -25.40
N GLY A 141 22.44 -13.65 -24.83
CA GLY A 141 21.37 -13.00 -25.58
C GLY A 141 21.89 -12.02 -26.64
N ARG A 142 22.94 -11.23 -26.33
CA ARG A 142 23.58 -10.34 -27.30
C ARG A 142 24.30 -11.11 -28.41
N MET A 143 24.99 -12.20 -28.06
CA MET A 143 25.67 -13.05 -29.06
C MET A 143 24.67 -13.70 -30.01
N LEU A 144 23.55 -14.21 -29.49
CA LEU A 144 22.47 -14.78 -30.29
C LEU A 144 21.81 -13.73 -31.19
N ALA A 145 21.60 -12.51 -30.70
CA ALA A 145 21.08 -11.41 -31.50
C ALA A 145 22.04 -11.02 -32.63
N ASN A 146 23.33 -10.89 -32.33
CA ASN A 146 24.36 -10.62 -33.34
C ASN A 146 24.43 -11.74 -34.39
N PHE A 147 24.37 -13.00 -33.96
CA PHE A 147 24.34 -14.15 -34.87
C PHE A 147 23.08 -14.15 -35.75
N GLY A 148 21.93 -13.80 -35.17
CA GLY A 148 20.66 -13.68 -35.90
C GLY A 148 20.65 -12.53 -36.90
N ALA A 149 21.37 -11.45 -36.62
CA ALA A 149 21.51 -10.29 -37.51
C ALA A 149 22.59 -10.47 -38.60
N MET A 150 23.45 -11.50 -38.50
CA MET A 150 24.46 -11.81 -39.52
C MET A 150 23.81 -12.41 -40.76
N HIS A 151 23.55 -11.56 -41.74
CA HIS A 151 23.13 -11.92 -43.10
C HIS A 151 24.20 -11.51 -44.11
N PHE A 152 24.37 -12.34 -45.14
CA PHE A 152 25.29 -12.04 -46.25
C PHE A 152 24.55 -11.19 -47.29
N GLU A 153 24.99 -9.95 -47.49
CA GLU A 153 24.49 -9.06 -48.55
C GLU A 153 25.58 -8.94 -49.63
N GLY A 154 25.51 -9.79 -50.66
CA GLY A 154 26.48 -9.80 -51.77
C GLY A 154 26.14 -10.80 -52.87
N THR A 155 26.73 -10.63 -54.06
CA THR A 155 26.75 -11.65 -55.12
C THR A 155 27.65 -12.81 -54.71
N LEU A 156 27.33 -14.02 -55.20
CA LEU A 156 28.02 -15.27 -54.88
C LEU A 156 29.44 -15.33 -55.49
N ASP A 157 30.35 -14.46 -55.03
CA ASP A 157 31.79 -14.57 -55.30
C ASP A 157 32.47 -15.34 -54.16
N ASP A 158 33.11 -16.46 -54.49
CA ASP A 158 33.68 -17.42 -53.55
C ASP A 158 34.71 -16.81 -52.58
N GLU A 159 35.45 -15.76 -52.98
CA GLU A 159 36.49 -15.11 -52.16
C GLU A 159 35.95 -14.38 -50.92
N LYS A 160 34.70 -13.89 -50.95
CA LYS A 160 34.09 -13.14 -49.82
C LYS A 160 33.17 -13.98 -48.95
N ILE A 161 32.74 -15.15 -49.45
CA ILE A 161 31.88 -16.09 -48.71
C ILE A 161 32.68 -16.81 -47.63
N SER A 162 33.92 -17.21 -47.94
CA SER A 162 34.75 -17.99 -47.01
C SER A 162 35.04 -17.26 -45.68
N PRO A 163 35.46 -15.98 -45.66
CA PRO A 163 35.67 -15.25 -44.40
C PRO A 163 34.37 -15.02 -43.60
N PHE A 164 33.25 -14.78 -44.29
CA PHE A 164 31.94 -14.60 -43.64
C PHE A 164 31.46 -15.89 -42.97
N MET A 165 31.61 -17.05 -43.65
CA MET A 165 31.30 -18.35 -43.08
C MET A 165 32.20 -18.67 -41.87
N GLN A 166 33.48 -18.34 -41.94
CA GLN A 166 34.41 -18.52 -40.81
C GLN A 166 33.99 -17.68 -39.60
N GLN A 167 33.70 -16.39 -39.79
CA GLN A 167 33.25 -15.51 -38.71
C GLN A 167 31.94 -15.99 -38.06
N LYS A 168 31.01 -16.49 -38.87
CA LYS A 168 29.75 -17.07 -38.39
C LYS A 168 29.97 -18.37 -37.62
N ALA A 169 30.90 -19.21 -38.06
CA ALA A 169 31.27 -20.45 -37.37
C ALA A 169 31.94 -20.15 -36.01
N GLU A 170 32.89 -19.21 -35.96
CA GLU A 170 33.55 -18.76 -34.72
C GLU A 170 32.54 -18.19 -33.71
N LEU A 171 31.58 -17.37 -34.17
CA LEU A 171 30.53 -16.86 -33.31
C LEU A 171 29.61 -17.97 -32.78
N ASN A 172 29.29 -18.98 -33.62
CA ASN A 172 28.50 -20.12 -33.20
C ASN A 172 29.23 -20.97 -32.14
N GLU A 173 30.53 -21.20 -32.30
CA GLU A 173 31.35 -21.90 -31.30
C GLU A 173 31.38 -21.14 -29.98
N ALA A 174 31.59 -19.82 -30.03
CA ALA A 174 31.56 -18.97 -28.84
C ALA A 174 30.18 -18.99 -28.14
N ILE A 175 29.08 -19.06 -28.92
CA ILE A 175 27.72 -19.22 -28.38
C ILE A 175 27.57 -20.55 -27.65
N GLU A 176 28.06 -21.67 -28.20
CA GLU A 176 27.98 -22.97 -27.55
C GLU A 176 28.81 -23.03 -26.26
N GLN A 177 30.03 -22.49 -26.27
CA GLN A 177 30.85 -22.36 -25.06
C GLN A 177 30.12 -21.54 -23.98
N GLN A 178 29.50 -20.42 -24.38
CA GLN A 178 28.76 -19.56 -23.47
C GLN A 178 27.48 -20.23 -22.93
N LYS A 179 26.77 -21.02 -23.75
CA LYS A 179 25.63 -21.84 -23.30
C LYS A 179 26.05 -22.83 -22.22
N ASN A 180 27.17 -23.52 -22.42
CA ASN A 180 27.71 -24.47 -21.44
C ASN A 180 28.09 -23.78 -20.13
N ALA A 181 28.74 -22.62 -20.20
CA ALA A 181 29.08 -21.82 -19.01
C ALA A 181 27.82 -21.40 -18.23
N VAL A 182 26.77 -20.94 -18.93
CA VAL A 182 25.48 -20.60 -18.32
C VAL A 182 24.81 -21.83 -17.69
N ALA A 183 24.85 -22.99 -18.35
CA ALA A 183 24.25 -24.22 -17.85
C ALA A 183 24.92 -24.68 -16.55
N MET A 184 26.25 -24.63 -16.49
CA MET A 184 27.01 -24.94 -15.26
C MET A 184 26.65 -24.01 -14.11
N LEU A 185 26.62 -22.69 -14.34
CA LEU A 185 26.24 -21.72 -13.32
C LEU A 185 24.80 -21.92 -12.82
N LYS A 186 23.86 -22.24 -13.72
CA LYS A 186 22.48 -22.56 -13.35
C LYS A 186 22.39 -23.83 -12.49
N LYS A 187 23.22 -24.84 -12.77
CA LYS A 187 23.29 -26.06 -11.96
C LYS A 187 23.81 -25.75 -10.55
N THR A 188 24.94 -25.07 -10.43
CA THR A 188 25.51 -24.67 -9.13
C THR A 188 24.54 -23.81 -8.32
N ARG A 189 23.86 -22.85 -8.97
CA ARG A 189 22.81 -22.04 -8.32
C ARG A 189 21.66 -22.90 -7.80
N LYS A 190 21.22 -23.92 -8.55
CA LYS A 190 20.12 -24.83 -8.17
C LYS A 190 20.48 -25.71 -6.97
N GLU A 191 21.74 -26.09 -6.85
CA GLU A 191 22.27 -26.88 -5.73
C GLU A 191 22.50 -26.02 -4.47
N THR A 192 22.60 -24.70 -4.63
CA THR A 192 22.78 -23.76 -3.51
C THR A 192 21.42 -23.42 -2.86
N PRO A 193 21.29 -23.51 -1.52
CA PRO A 193 20.07 -23.10 -0.83
C PRO A 193 19.74 -21.63 -1.09
N HIS A 194 18.48 -21.35 -1.44
CA HIS A 194 18.02 -19.98 -1.70
C HIS A 194 17.98 -19.12 -0.44
N HIS A 195 17.64 -19.73 0.71
CA HIS A 195 17.58 -19.07 2.01
C HIS A 195 18.43 -19.82 3.03
N ILE A 196 19.00 -19.07 3.98
CA ILE A 196 19.72 -19.56 5.16
C ILE A 196 19.28 -18.75 6.38
N ASP A 197 19.58 -19.25 7.58
CA ASP A 197 19.35 -18.48 8.80
C ASP A 197 20.31 -17.28 8.88
N VAL A 198 19.84 -16.16 9.43
CA VAL A 198 20.70 -14.98 9.68
C VAL A 198 21.92 -15.34 10.52
N ASN A 199 21.79 -16.28 11.45
CA ASN A 199 22.90 -16.70 12.31
C ASN A 199 23.99 -17.46 11.55
N ASP A 200 23.63 -18.09 10.41
CA ASP A 200 24.53 -18.84 9.53
C ASP A 200 25.24 -17.93 8.50
N LEU A 201 24.96 -16.62 8.51
CA LEU A 201 25.66 -15.67 7.64
C LEU A 201 27.15 -15.59 7.99
N PRO A 202 28.03 -15.41 6.98
CA PRO A 202 29.42 -15.02 7.21
C PRO A 202 29.52 -13.76 8.08
N GLU A 203 30.52 -13.69 8.97
CA GLU A 203 30.70 -12.57 9.92
C GLU A 203 30.77 -11.20 9.24
N ASP A 204 31.40 -11.11 8.06
CA ASP A 204 31.50 -9.88 7.26
C ASP A 204 30.16 -9.45 6.63
N GLN A 205 29.17 -10.34 6.62
CA GLN A 205 27.84 -10.11 6.05
C GLN A 205 26.72 -10.16 7.09
N LYS A 206 27.06 -10.42 8.37
CA LYS A 206 26.11 -10.31 9.47
C LYS A 206 25.68 -8.85 9.63
N PHE A 207 24.37 -8.66 9.81
CA PHE A 207 23.79 -7.34 9.97
C PHE A 207 22.84 -7.31 11.16
N LYS A 208 22.56 -6.09 11.63
CA LYS A 208 21.60 -5.82 12.68
C LYS A 208 20.31 -5.30 12.08
N ARG A 209 19.18 -5.54 12.73
CA ARG A 209 17.91 -4.89 12.38
C ARG A 209 17.77 -3.60 13.17
N LEU A 210 16.96 -2.68 12.65
CA LEU A 210 16.52 -1.52 13.44
C LEU A 210 15.69 -2.02 14.63
N SER A 211 15.89 -1.39 15.78
CA SER A 211 15.09 -1.72 16.95
C SER A 211 13.64 -1.29 16.74
N THR A 212 12.71 -2.12 17.21
CA THR A 212 11.28 -1.92 16.98
C THR A 212 10.58 -1.23 18.15
N GLN A 213 11.21 -1.15 19.32
CA GLN A 213 10.55 -0.67 20.55
C GLN A 213 10.04 0.78 20.41
N SER A 214 10.93 1.72 20.07
CA SER A 214 10.56 3.12 19.83
C SER A 214 9.54 3.25 18.70
N LYS A 215 9.71 2.46 17.62
CA LYS A 215 8.81 2.47 16.47
C LYS A 215 7.40 2.06 16.85
N HIS A 216 7.23 0.97 17.61
CA HIS A 216 5.93 0.49 18.06
C HIS A 216 5.23 1.52 18.94
N LEU A 217 5.94 2.14 19.88
CA LEU A 217 5.37 3.18 20.74
C LEU A 217 4.90 4.38 19.92
N VAL A 218 5.78 4.91 19.06
CA VAL A 218 5.47 6.08 18.22
C VAL A 218 4.32 5.78 17.26
N ASP A 219 4.30 4.60 16.63
CA ASP A 219 3.20 4.19 15.75
C ASP A 219 1.88 4.05 16.50
N THR A 220 1.89 3.52 17.72
CA THR A 220 0.69 3.41 18.56
C THR A 220 0.09 4.79 18.86
N ILE A 221 0.94 5.79 19.13
CA ILE A 221 0.51 7.17 19.34
C ILE A 221 -0.08 7.73 18.04
N LYS A 222 0.61 7.56 16.90
CA LYS A 222 0.13 8.00 15.58
C LYS A 222 -1.22 7.37 15.22
N MET A 223 -1.38 6.07 15.47
CA MET A 223 -2.63 5.33 15.25
C MET A 223 -3.78 5.88 16.09
N THR A 224 -3.51 6.16 17.37
CA THR A 224 -4.50 6.76 18.27
C THR A 224 -4.89 8.16 17.79
N ALA A 225 -3.92 8.99 17.41
CA ALA A 225 -4.17 10.32 16.87
C ALA A 225 -4.99 10.28 15.57
N TYR A 226 -4.67 9.38 14.64
CA TYR A 226 -5.47 9.18 13.43
C TYR A 226 -6.92 8.77 13.71
N ARG A 227 -7.14 7.91 14.72
CA ARG A 227 -8.51 7.53 15.12
C ARG A 227 -9.27 8.72 15.72
N ALA A 228 -8.62 9.52 16.57
CA ALA A 228 -9.20 10.74 17.11
C ALA A 228 -9.53 11.75 15.99
N GLU A 229 -8.61 11.97 15.06
CA GLU A 229 -8.84 12.81 13.87
C GLU A 229 -9.99 12.28 13.01
N THR A 230 -10.09 10.96 12.81
CA THR A 230 -11.19 10.36 12.05
C THR A 230 -12.53 10.61 12.74
N ALA A 231 -12.60 10.51 14.07
CA ALA A 231 -13.81 10.84 14.83
C ALA A 231 -14.16 12.33 14.72
N MET A 232 -13.17 13.23 14.83
CA MET A 232 -13.38 14.67 14.63
C MET A 232 -13.88 14.98 13.21
N ALA A 233 -13.25 14.38 12.19
CA ALA A 233 -13.64 14.55 10.79
C ALA A 233 -15.09 14.09 10.55
N ASN A 234 -15.46 12.91 11.04
CA ASN A 234 -16.82 12.40 10.88
C ASN A 234 -17.86 13.31 11.56
N SER A 235 -17.52 13.90 12.70
CA SER A 235 -18.41 14.84 13.38
C SER A 235 -18.56 16.17 12.64
N LEU A 236 -17.49 16.67 12.03
CA LEU A 236 -17.45 17.96 11.35
C LEU A 236 -18.04 17.96 9.94
N ARG A 237 -18.01 16.82 9.24
CA ARG A 237 -18.48 16.68 7.83
C ARG A 237 -19.84 17.33 7.58
N LYS A 238 -20.81 17.18 8.51
CA LYS A 238 -22.17 17.70 8.37
C LYS A 238 -22.31 19.21 8.48
N TYR A 239 -21.26 19.91 8.92
CA TYR A 239 -21.25 21.36 9.08
C TYR A 239 -20.51 22.07 7.93
N MET A 240 -19.94 21.31 6.98
CA MET A 240 -19.16 21.85 5.87
C MET A 240 -19.92 21.72 4.55
N SER A 241 -19.81 22.73 3.68
CA SER A 241 -20.34 22.66 2.31
C SER A 241 -19.61 21.63 1.45
N HIS A 242 -18.31 21.41 1.71
CA HIS A 242 -17.46 20.42 1.05
C HIS A 242 -16.94 19.42 2.11
N PRO A 243 -17.68 18.32 2.39
CA PRO A 243 -17.34 17.37 3.46
C PRO A 243 -16.03 16.61 3.23
N ASP A 244 -15.55 16.55 2.00
CA ASP A 244 -14.28 15.96 1.59
C ASP A 244 -13.07 16.78 2.05
N GLU A 245 -13.22 18.09 2.26
CA GLU A 245 -12.15 18.99 2.72
C GLU A 245 -11.94 18.98 4.25
N VAL A 246 -12.75 18.24 5.01
CA VAL A 246 -12.70 18.25 6.49
C VAL A 246 -11.32 17.89 7.06
N ARG A 247 -10.60 16.97 6.42
CA ARG A 247 -9.25 16.58 6.86
C ARG A 247 -8.24 17.69 6.57
N THR A 248 -8.41 18.44 5.48
CA THR A 248 -7.59 19.62 5.18
C THR A 248 -7.76 20.68 6.25
N LEU A 249 -9.01 20.94 6.68
CA LEU A 249 -9.32 21.86 7.77
C LEU A 249 -8.64 21.42 9.09
N LEU A 250 -8.78 20.16 9.48
CA LEU A 250 -8.13 19.64 10.69
C LEU A 250 -6.60 19.73 10.62
N CYS A 251 -6.00 19.37 9.47
CA CYS A 251 -4.57 19.51 9.25
C CYS A 251 -4.10 20.97 9.32
N ALA A 252 -4.91 21.94 8.89
CA ALA A 252 -4.62 23.35 9.04
C ALA A 252 -4.68 23.77 10.53
N LEU A 253 -5.71 23.32 11.26
CA LEU A 253 -5.85 23.57 12.69
C LEU A 253 -4.68 23.04 13.51
N TYR A 254 -4.14 21.86 13.18
CA TYR A 254 -2.99 21.30 13.91
C TYR A 254 -1.69 22.09 13.70
N LYS A 255 -1.65 22.99 12.72
CA LYS A 255 -0.50 23.87 12.44
C LYS A 255 -0.67 25.26 13.05
N THR A 256 -1.87 25.61 13.52
CA THR A 256 -2.09 26.89 14.21
C THR A 256 -1.64 26.80 15.66
N GLU A 257 -1.10 27.92 16.16
CA GLU A 257 -0.80 28.05 17.58
C GLU A 257 -2.09 28.13 18.40
N ALA A 258 -1.96 27.81 19.68
CA ALA A 258 -3.04 27.92 20.64
C ALA A 258 -2.49 28.41 21.97
N ASP A 259 -3.24 29.31 22.62
CA ASP A 259 -2.87 29.78 23.96
C ASP A 259 -3.39 28.81 25.01
N LEU A 260 -2.53 28.44 25.95
CA LEU A 260 -2.88 27.64 27.12
C LEU A 260 -2.99 28.57 28.33
N LEU A 261 -4.22 28.82 28.76
CA LEU A 261 -4.53 29.78 29.81
C LEU A 261 -5.08 29.02 31.04
N PRO A 262 -4.22 28.62 31.99
CA PRO A 262 -4.66 27.95 33.20
C PRO A 262 -5.32 28.96 34.16
N ASP A 263 -6.45 28.56 34.73
CA ASP A 263 -7.14 29.25 35.81
C ASP A 263 -7.27 28.28 36.99
N LEU A 264 -6.51 28.57 38.04
CA LEU A 264 -6.44 27.73 39.24
C LEU A 264 -7.65 27.95 40.17
N GLU A 265 -8.33 29.10 40.09
CA GLU A 265 -9.49 29.40 40.91
C GLU A 265 -10.71 28.64 40.41
N THR A 266 -10.95 28.68 39.10
CA THR A 266 -12.07 27.94 38.47
C THR A 266 -11.72 26.49 38.14
N GLN A 267 -10.47 26.07 38.37
CA GLN A 267 -9.91 24.77 37.99
C GLN A 267 -10.12 24.45 36.50
N THR A 268 -9.87 25.42 35.63
CA THR A 268 -9.99 25.26 34.18
C THR A 268 -8.67 25.50 33.45
N LEU A 269 -8.48 24.84 32.32
CA LEU A 269 -7.42 25.13 31.36
C LEU A 269 -8.11 25.56 30.07
N THR A 270 -8.10 26.86 29.80
CA THR A 270 -8.66 27.36 28.54
C THR A 270 -7.63 27.17 27.43
N ILE A 271 -8.00 26.38 26.41
CA ILE A 271 -7.26 26.22 25.16
C ILE A 271 -7.89 27.16 24.13
N ARG A 272 -7.24 28.30 23.87
CA ARG A 272 -7.70 29.29 22.90
C ARG A 272 -7.02 29.03 21.55
N LEU A 273 -7.77 28.45 20.62
CA LEU A 273 -7.33 28.17 19.26
C LEU A 273 -7.29 29.49 18.47
N HIS A 274 -6.20 29.80 17.79
CA HIS A 274 -6.12 31.01 16.96
C HIS A 274 -7.04 30.89 15.73
N HIS A 275 -7.48 32.02 15.21
CA HIS A 275 -8.34 32.08 14.03
C HIS A 275 -7.67 31.50 12.79
N LEU A 276 -8.48 30.83 11.97
CA LEU A 276 -8.08 30.39 10.65
C LEU A 276 -8.28 31.51 9.62
N ALA A 277 -7.82 31.29 8.40
CA ALA A 277 -7.85 32.29 7.33
C ALA A 277 -9.27 32.75 6.92
N ASN A 278 -10.32 32.01 7.31
CA ASN A 278 -11.70 32.37 6.98
C ASN A 278 -12.67 32.08 8.13
N VAL A 279 -13.68 32.95 8.28
CA VAL A 279 -14.72 32.88 9.31
C VAL A 279 -15.54 31.59 9.23
N MET A 280 -15.74 31.05 8.03
CA MET A 280 -16.48 29.80 7.84
C MET A 280 -15.78 28.62 8.53
N SER A 281 -14.45 28.57 8.48
CA SER A 281 -13.65 27.55 9.15
C SER A 281 -13.75 27.71 10.66
N ASP A 282 -13.64 28.94 11.17
CA ASP A 282 -13.79 29.23 12.60
C ASP A 282 -15.17 28.78 13.12
N ASN A 283 -16.24 29.09 12.39
CA ASN A 283 -17.60 28.64 12.74
C ASN A 283 -17.71 27.11 12.83
N VAL A 284 -17.02 26.37 11.96
CA VAL A 284 -16.97 24.90 12.00
C VAL A 284 -16.15 24.42 13.19
N ILE A 285 -15.00 25.04 13.47
CA ILE A 285 -14.15 24.71 14.63
C ILE A 285 -14.86 25.03 15.96
N GLU A 286 -15.69 26.06 16.04
CA GLU A 286 -16.52 26.31 17.22
C GLU A 286 -17.47 25.14 17.55
N LYS A 287 -17.99 24.45 16.52
CA LYS A 287 -18.79 23.24 16.72
C LYS A 287 -17.96 22.10 17.30
N LEU A 288 -16.70 21.96 16.86
CA LEU A 288 -15.76 21.01 17.46
C LEU A 288 -15.46 21.38 18.92
N CYS A 289 -15.14 22.65 19.21
CA CYS A 289 -14.92 23.14 20.58
C CYS A 289 -16.09 22.82 21.51
N THR A 290 -17.32 23.04 21.04
CA THR A 290 -18.54 22.71 21.79
C THR A 290 -18.60 21.22 22.15
N GLN A 291 -18.29 20.34 21.20
CA GLN A 291 -18.30 18.89 21.43
C GLN A 291 -17.18 18.45 22.36
N LEU A 292 -15.96 19.00 22.20
CA LEU A 292 -14.84 18.71 23.08
C LEU A 292 -15.14 19.16 24.51
N ASN A 293 -15.74 20.35 24.69
CA ASN A 293 -16.13 20.86 26.00
C ASN A 293 -17.18 20.00 26.69
N ALA A 294 -18.11 19.42 25.92
CA ALA A 294 -19.14 18.51 26.46
C ALA A 294 -18.56 17.21 27.05
N THR A 295 -17.33 16.84 26.71
CA THR A 295 -16.66 15.67 27.32
C THR A 295 -16.18 15.91 28.75
N GLU A 296 -16.15 17.17 29.20
CA GLU A 296 -15.62 17.59 30.51
C GLU A 296 -14.21 17.04 30.81
N THR A 297 -13.41 16.82 29.75
CA THR A 297 -12.09 16.22 29.84
C THR A 297 -11.17 17.03 30.76
N ARG A 298 -10.44 16.34 31.64
CA ARG A 298 -9.42 16.95 32.51
C ARG A 298 -8.03 16.77 31.91
N PHE A 299 -7.20 17.80 32.02
CA PHE A 299 -5.83 17.75 31.53
C PHE A 299 -5.03 16.72 32.36
N PRO A 300 -4.29 15.79 31.71
CA PRO A 300 -3.63 14.70 32.41
C PRO A 300 -2.77 15.15 33.59
N ARG A 301 -2.84 14.40 34.70
CA ARG A 301 -2.09 14.66 35.95
C ARG A 301 -2.43 15.99 36.64
N THR A 302 -3.55 16.63 36.29
CA THR A 302 -4.04 17.85 36.94
C THR A 302 -5.54 17.75 37.23
N ASN A 303 -6.07 18.71 37.99
CA ASN A 303 -7.51 18.86 38.19
C ASN A 303 -8.15 19.84 37.20
N LEU A 304 -7.40 20.38 36.24
CA LEU A 304 -7.88 21.42 35.33
C LEU A 304 -8.79 20.82 34.27
N ARG A 305 -10.06 21.24 34.23
CA ARG A 305 -10.99 20.91 33.15
C ARG A 305 -10.62 21.69 31.90
N MET A 306 -10.46 21.00 30.77
CA MET A 306 -10.13 21.60 29.50
C MET A 306 -11.33 22.32 28.91
N VAL A 307 -11.14 23.57 28.49
CA VAL A 307 -12.17 24.40 27.83
C VAL A 307 -11.59 24.95 26.54
N PHE A 308 -12.08 24.45 25.41
CA PHE A 308 -11.71 24.87 24.07
C PHE A 308 -12.57 26.03 23.61
N LYS A 309 -11.94 27.04 23.02
CA LYS A 309 -12.63 28.14 22.32
C LYS A 309 -11.79 28.63 21.15
N VAL A 310 -12.45 29.16 20.13
CA VAL A 310 -11.77 29.93 19.08
C VAL A 310 -11.42 31.31 19.68
N GLY A 311 -10.31 31.89 19.25
CA GLY A 311 -9.92 33.26 19.59
C GLY A 311 -10.98 34.28 19.21
N SER A 312 -10.70 35.55 19.49
CA SER A 312 -11.44 36.68 18.92
C SER A 312 -10.44 37.49 18.09
N ILE A 313 -10.88 38.00 16.94
CA ILE A 313 -10.10 38.93 16.11
C ILE A 313 -9.96 40.25 16.87
#